data_AF-A0A9W5UTY6-F1
#
_entry.id   AF-A0A9W5UTY6-F1
#
_cell.length_a   1.000
_cell.length_b   1.000
_cell.length_c   1.000
_cell.angle_alpha   90.00
_cell.angle_beta   90.00
_cell.angle_gamma   90.00
#
_symmetry.space_group_name_H-M   'P 1'
#
loop_
_entity.id
_entity.type
_entity.pdbx_description
1 polymer ?
#
loop_
_entity_poly.entity_id
_entity_poly.type
_entity_poly.pdbx_seq_one_letter_code
_entity_poly.pdbx_strand_id
1 'polypeptide(L)'
;MRIDVDEPDARDLFWEGMRDVADAAARHQDQALYQAIVKIGRAALAQGIEVVSSGGLFLQCPICDALPGQRCVNVAGHPLGDRACHPERVELSAKAFKGEVPIPPPLR
;
A
#
# COMPACT_ATOMS: atom_id res chain seq x y z
N MET A 1 23.63 13.54 13.80
CA MET A 1 23.22 14.75 13.04
C MET A 1 21.72 14.68 12.87
N ARG A 2 20.96 15.68 13.35
CA ARG A 2 19.52 15.79 13.12
C ARG A 2 19.34 16.73 11.93
N ILE A 3 18.64 16.26 10.91
CA ILE A 3 18.27 17.07 9.74
C ILE A 3 16.77 17.30 9.89
N ASP A 4 16.38 18.54 10.14
CA ASP A 4 14.97 18.92 10.18
C ASP A 4 14.59 19.39 8.76
N VAL A 5 13.63 18.70 8.15
CA VAL A 5 13.07 19.03 6.83
C VAL A 5 11.65 19.53 7.08
N ASP A 6 11.36 20.77 6.68
CA ASP A 6 10.02 21.34 6.72
C ASP A 6 9.29 20.97 5.43
N GLU A 7 8.71 19.76 5.41
CA GLU A 7 7.93 19.24 4.29
C GLU A 7 6.44 19.24 4.70
N PRO A 8 5.63 20.18 4.18
CA PRO A 8 4.19 20.10 4.35
C PRO A 8 3.66 18.79 3.75
N ASP A 9 2.71 18.15 4.43
CA ASP A 9 2.10 16.88 3.97
C ASP A 9 3.09 15.70 3.86
N ALA A 10 4.24 15.74 4.55
CA ALA A 10 5.27 14.68 4.54
C ALA A 10 4.72 13.25 4.69
N ARG A 11 3.66 13.07 5.49
CA ARG A 11 2.99 11.79 5.68
C ARG A 11 2.34 11.28 4.39
N ASP A 12 1.61 12.14 3.68
CA ASP A 12 0.93 11.78 2.44
C ASP A 12 1.95 11.53 1.33
N LEU A 13 2.98 12.38 1.23
CA LEU A 13 4.08 12.22 0.27
C LEU A 13 4.87 10.92 0.51
N PHE A 14 5.12 10.56 1.78
CA PHE A 14 5.77 9.29 2.11
C PHE A 14 4.97 8.09 1.56
N TRP A 15 3.66 8.06 1.82
CA TRP A 15 2.83 6.95 1.36
C TRP A 15 2.57 6.99 -0.15
N GLU A 16 2.50 8.18 -0.76
CA GLU A 16 2.44 8.32 -2.21
C GLU A 16 3.70 7.78 -2.88
N GLY A 17 4.88 8.18 -2.43
CA GLY A 17 6.15 7.68 -2.96
C GLY A 17 6.28 6.17 -2.80
N MET A 18 5.91 5.64 -1.64
CA MET A 18 5.86 4.19 -1.42
C MET A 18 4.94 3.50 -2.44
N ARG A 19 3.77 4.09 -2.73
CA ARG A 19 2.78 3.53 -3.66
C ARG A 19 3.33 3.52 -5.08
N ASP A 20 4.03 4.58 -5.50
CA ASP A 20 4.63 4.67 -6.82
C ASP A 20 5.72 3.61 -7.02
N VAL A 21 6.54 3.36 -5.98
CA VAL A 21 7.51 2.26 -5.99
C VAL A 21 6.80 0.91 -6.03
N ALA A 22 5.65 0.74 -5.37
CA ALA A 22 4.88 -0.49 -5.40
C ALA A 22 4.28 -0.77 -6.79
N ASP A 23 3.79 0.27 -7.47
CA ASP A 23 3.33 0.19 -8.86
C ASP A 23 4.48 -0.22 -9.79
N ALA A 24 5.66 0.37 -9.60
CA ALA A 24 6.84 0.01 -10.36
C ALA A 24 7.28 -1.44 -10.10
N ALA A 25 7.32 -1.88 -8.84
CA ALA A 25 7.66 -3.25 -8.48
C ALA A 25 6.68 -4.24 -9.13
N ALA A 26 5.38 -3.95 -9.11
CA ALA A 26 4.37 -4.78 -9.74
C ALA A 26 4.54 -4.84 -11.27
N ARG A 27 4.73 -3.69 -11.92
CA ARG A 27 4.92 -3.58 -13.39
C ARG A 27 6.13 -4.34 -13.89
N HIS A 28 7.23 -4.33 -13.12
CA HIS A 28 8.47 -5.01 -13.46
C HIS A 28 8.59 -6.42 -12.87
N GLN A 29 7.57 -6.89 -12.17
CA GLN A 29 7.57 -8.17 -11.45
C GLN A 29 8.76 -8.33 -10.48
N ASP A 30 9.19 -7.23 -9.88
CA ASP A 30 10.32 -7.20 -8.96
C ASP A 30 9.88 -7.54 -7.53
N GLN A 31 10.00 -8.83 -7.20
CA GLN A 31 9.63 -9.34 -5.89
C GLN A 31 10.55 -8.81 -4.77
N ALA A 32 11.83 -8.60 -5.06
CA ALA A 32 12.79 -8.11 -4.08
C ALA A 32 12.49 -6.66 -3.69
N LEU A 33 12.17 -5.83 -4.69
CA LEU A 33 11.72 -4.45 -4.48
C LEU A 33 10.41 -4.43 -3.68
N TYR A 34 9.46 -5.30 -4.01
CA TYR A 34 8.22 -5.37 -3.24
C TYR A 34 8.44 -5.72 -1.76
N GLN A 35 9.30 -6.70 -1.47
CA GLN A 35 9.66 -7.07 -0.10
C GLN A 35 10.34 -5.90 0.64
N ALA A 36 11.17 -5.11 -0.05
CA ALA A 36 11.78 -3.92 0.52
C ALA A 36 10.74 -2.86 0.90
N ILE A 37 9.75 -2.59 0.05
CA ILE A 37 8.63 -1.66 0.34
C ILE A 37 7.88 -2.14 1.58
N VAL A 38 7.53 -3.42 1.64
CA VAL A 38 6.82 -4.00 2.79
C VAL A 38 7.62 -3.83 4.09
N LYS A 39 8.94 -4.05 4.04
CA LYS A 39 9.85 -3.82 5.17
C LYS A 39 9.84 -2.35 5.61
N ILE A 40 9.92 -1.41 4.67
CA ILE A 40 9.91 0.02 4.94
C ILE A 40 8.57 0.44 5.57
N GLY A 41 7.44 0.00 5.01
CA GLY A 41 6.11 0.31 5.54
C GLY A 41 5.91 -0.19 6.97
N ARG A 42 6.37 -1.41 7.28
CA ARG A 42 6.35 -1.93 8.66
C ARG A 42 7.23 -1.13 9.61
N ALA A 43 8.43 -0.72 9.17
CA ALA A 43 9.33 0.08 9.98
C ALA A 43 8.78 1.48 10.26
N ALA A 44 8.12 2.10 9.26
CA ALA A 44 7.43 3.38 9.40
C ALA A 44 6.30 3.29 10.44
N LEU A 45 5.48 2.24 10.35
CA LEU A 45 4.40 1.98 11.30
C LEU A 45 4.90 1.77 12.73
N ALA A 46 5.99 1.01 12.89
CA ALA A 46 6.62 0.80 14.19
C ALA A 46 7.17 2.10 14.82
N GLN A 47 7.48 3.11 14.00
CA GLN A 47 7.88 4.44 14.44
C GLN A 47 6.69 5.38 14.69
N GLY A 48 5.45 4.89 14.56
CA GLY A 48 4.24 5.66 14.80
C GLY A 48 3.71 6.43 13.57
N ILE A 49 4.26 6.19 12.38
CA ILE A 49 3.67 6.73 11.14
C ILE A 49 2.37 5.98 10.88
N GLU A 50 1.24 6.66 11.06
CA GLU A 50 -0.07 6.07 10.83
C GLU A 50 -0.31 5.77 9.33
N VAL A 51 -0.96 4.64 9.05
CA VAL A 51 -1.43 4.27 7.71
C VAL A 51 -2.45 5.31 7.24
N VAL A 52 -2.29 5.85 6.03
CA VAL A 52 -3.31 6.69 5.39
C VAL A 52 -4.24 5.84 4.52
N SER A 53 -5.32 6.42 3.99
CA SER A 53 -6.28 5.71 3.14
C SER A 53 -5.65 5.05 1.89
N SER A 54 -4.52 5.58 1.40
CA SER A 54 -3.73 4.96 0.32
C SER A 54 -3.00 3.68 0.74
N GLY A 55 -2.97 3.35 2.04
CA GLY A 55 -2.41 2.12 2.59
C GLY A 55 -2.99 0.83 1.98
N GLY A 56 -4.24 0.84 1.52
CA GLY A 56 -4.82 -0.28 0.78
C GLY A 56 -4.08 -0.57 -0.53
N LEU A 57 -3.49 0.45 -1.17
CA LEU A 57 -2.88 0.33 -2.49
C LEU A 57 -1.57 -0.48 -2.48
N PHE A 58 -1.02 -0.85 -1.32
CA PHE A 58 0.23 -1.63 -1.24
C PHE A 58 0.09 -3.11 -1.54
N LEU A 59 -1.11 -3.67 -1.43
CA LEU A 59 -1.36 -5.08 -1.67
C LEU A 59 -2.14 -5.27 -2.96
N GLN A 60 -2.12 -6.46 -3.57
CA GLN A 60 -3.07 -6.79 -4.63
C GLN A 60 -4.50 -6.76 -4.07
N CYS A 61 -5.45 -6.25 -4.85
CA CYS A 61 -6.85 -6.22 -4.46
C CYS A 61 -7.47 -7.62 -4.53
N PRO A 62 -8.09 -8.15 -3.45
CA PRO A 62 -8.73 -9.47 -3.50
C PRO A 62 -10.07 -9.50 -4.27
N ILE A 63 -10.60 -8.33 -4.67
CA ILE A 63 -11.89 -8.20 -5.35
C ILE A 63 -11.74 -8.02 -6.86
N CYS A 64 -10.77 -7.21 -7.29
CA CYS A 64 -10.63 -6.81 -8.69
C CYS A 64 -9.24 -7.07 -9.27
N ASP A 65 -8.39 -7.77 -8.52
CA ASP A 65 -7.00 -8.12 -8.88
C ASP A 65 -6.07 -6.94 -9.22
N ALA A 66 -6.51 -5.69 -9.03
CA ALA A 66 -5.68 -4.50 -9.17
C ALA A 66 -4.39 -4.66 -8.37
N LEU A 67 -3.27 -4.48 -9.06
CA LEU A 67 -1.94 -4.73 -8.51
C LEU A 67 -1.56 -3.67 -7.46
N PRO A 68 -0.53 -3.93 -6.63
CA PRO A 68 0.06 -2.90 -5.80
C PRO A 68 0.34 -1.60 -6.59
N GLY A 69 0.05 -0.45 -5.99
CA GLY A 69 0.16 0.87 -6.61
C GLY A 69 -1.07 1.31 -7.42
N GLN A 70 -1.82 0.36 -8.00
CA GLN A 70 -2.94 0.65 -8.88
C GLN A 70 -4.24 0.95 -8.12
N ARG A 71 -5.03 1.89 -8.64
CA ARG A 71 -6.42 2.12 -8.19
C ARG A 71 -7.30 0.92 -8.54
N CYS A 72 -8.31 0.67 -7.71
CA CYS A 72 -9.29 -0.39 -8.01
C CYS A 72 -10.29 0.08 -9.07
N VAL A 73 -10.96 -0.88 -9.69
CA VAL A 73 -12.06 -0.65 -10.65
C VAL A 73 -13.38 -1.12 -10.05
N ASN A 74 -14.50 -0.59 -10.54
CA ASN A 74 -15.83 -1.06 -10.12
C ASN A 74 -16.04 -2.52 -10.55
N VAL A 75 -16.53 -3.35 -9.63
CA VAL A 75 -16.90 -4.75 -9.89
C VAL A 75 -18.35 -4.98 -9.44
N ALA A 76 -19.08 -5.85 -10.13
CA ALA A 76 -20.43 -6.23 -9.72
C ALA A 76 -20.42 -6.78 -8.28
N GLY A 77 -21.33 -6.30 -7.43
CA GLY A 77 -21.39 -6.66 -6.01
C GLY A 77 -20.42 -5.89 -5.11
N HIS A 78 -19.43 -5.19 -5.67
CA HIS A 78 -18.45 -4.38 -4.93
C HIS A 78 -18.24 -3.02 -5.61
N PRO A 79 -19.21 -2.09 -5.55
CA PRO A 79 -19.05 -0.76 -6.12
C PRO A 79 -18.03 0.06 -5.33
N LEU A 80 -17.16 0.77 -6.04
CA LEU A 80 -16.09 1.59 -5.46
C LEU A 80 -16.62 2.93 -4.91
N GLY A 81 -17.60 3.52 -5.60
CA GLY A 81 -18.05 4.89 -5.35
C GLY A 81 -16.89 5.89 -5.56
N ASP A 82 -16.74 6.84 -4.64
CA ASP A 82 -15.67 7.86 -4.69
C ASP A 82 -14.32 7.37 -4.13
N ARG A 83 -14.23 6.10 -3.71
CA ARG A 83 -13.02 5.55 -3.07
C ARG A 83 -11.96 5.23 -4.11
N ALA A 84 -10.69 5.28 -3.73
CA ALA A 84 -9.58 4.84 -4.60
C ALA A 84 -9.37 3.32 -4.61
N CYS A 85 -9.83 2.62 -3.56
CA CYS A 85 -9.72 1.17 -3.45
C CYS A 85 -10.88 0.53 -2.69
N HIS A 86 -11.08 -0.77 -2.93
CA HIS A 86 -12.07 -1.58 -2.22
C HIS A 86 -11.76 -1.64 -0.72
N PRO A 87 -12.78 -1.49 0.17
CA PRO A 87 -12.59 -1.58 1.62
C PRO A 87 -11.86 -2.86 2.07
N GLU A 88 -12.13 -3.98 1.42
CA GLU A 88 -11.53 -5.29 1.68
C GLU A 88 -10.01 -5.27 1.46
N ARG A 89 -9.54 -4.48 0.49
CA ARG A 89 -8.12 -4.28 0.23
C ARG A 89 -7.46 -3.46 1.35
N VAL A 90 -8.15 -2.44 1.86
CA VAL A 90 -7.67 -1.62 3.00
C VAL A 90 -7.60 -2.48 4.27
N GLU A 91 -8.64 -3.26 4.53
CA GLU A 91 -8.68 -4.17 5.69
C GLU A 91 -7.56 -5.21 5.64
N LEU A 92 -7.38 -5.85 4.48
CA LEU A 92 -6.29 -6.81 4.26
C LEU A 92 -4.92 -6.16 4.50
N SER A 93 -4.72 -4.94 3.99
CA SER A 93 -3.48 -4.18 4.20
C SER A 93 -3.21 -3.92 5.68
N ALA A 94 -4.23 -3.46 6.42
CA ALA A 94 -4.10 -3.25 7.85
C ALA A 94 -3.72 -4.53 8.61
N LYS A 95 -4.37 -5.66 8.31
CA LYS A 95 -4.05 -6.96 8.93
C LYS A 95 -2.63 -7.42 8.59
N ALA A 96 -2.22 -7.30 7.33
CA ALA A 96 -0.90 -7.69 6.86
C ALA A 96 0.22 -6.87 7.52
N PHE A 97 0.03 -5.56 7.63
CA PHE A 97 1.01 -4.68 8.28
C PHE A 97 1.10 -4.90 9.78
N LYS A 98 0.00 -5.26 10.45
CA LYS A 98 -0.01 -5.70 11.86
C LYS A 98 0.61 -7.09 12.06
N GLY A 99 0.82 -7.85 10.99
CA GLY A 99 1.32 -9.23 11.05
C GLY A 99 0.26 -10.26 11.45
N GLU A 100 -1.02 -9.90 11.41
CA GLU A 100 -2.14 -10.82 11.69
C GLU A 100 -2.34 -11.84 10.56
N VAL A 101 -1.95 -11.46 9.34
CA VAL A 101 -1.92 -12.33 8.15
C VAL A 101 -0.57 -12.19 7.47
N PRO A 102 -0.09 -13.23 6.75
CA PRO A 102 1.08 -13.09 5.91
C PRO A 102 0.83 -12.01 4.85
N ILE A 103 1.86 -11.23 4.52
CA ILE A 103 1.78 -10.31 3.39
C ILE A 103 1.58 -11.14 2.13
N PRO A 104 0.45 -10.95 1.40
CA PRO A 104 0.20 -11.71 0.20
C PRO A 104 1.30 -11.41 -0.84
N PRO A 105 1.67 -12.39 -1.66
CA PRO A 105 2.61 -12.15 -2.74
C PRO A 105 2.04 -11.03 -3.64
N PRO A 106 2.89 -10.13 -4.15
CA PRO A 106 2.44 -8.98 -4.95
C PRO A 106 1.80 -9.41 -6.28
N LEU A 107 2.15 -10.60 -6.73
CA LEU A 107 1.82 -11.17 -8.03
C LEU A 107 1.44 -12.63 -7.79
N ARG A 108 0.29 -13.04 -8.32
CA ARG A 108 -0.10 -14.44 -8.46
C ARG A 108 0.44 -15.02 -9.75
#